data_AF-A0AAV3RU89-F1
#
_entry.id   AF-A0AAV3RU89-F1
#
_cell.length_a   1.000
_cell.length_b   1.000
_cell.length_c   1.000
_cell.angle_alpha   90.00
_cell.angle_beta   90.00
_cell.angle_gamma   90.00
#
_symmetry.space_group_name_H-M   'P 1'
#
loop_
_entity.id
_entity.type
_entity.pdbx_description
1 polymer ?
#
loop_
_entity_poly.entity_id
_entity_poly.type
_entity_poly.pdbx_seq_one_letter_code
_entity_poly.pdbx_strand_id
1 'polypeptide(L)' 'MSIVIHKKECKTKMSFIDRLDGVPLPKGFILPQFTQFNGTGDPIKHLQGFLAKITITSNDPDIYAKAFSNGLADRALD' A
#
# COMPACT_ATOMS: atom_id res chain seq x y z
N MET A 1 34.22 -18.17 32.56
CA MET A 1 34.36 -17.99 31.09
C MET A 1 33.02 -17.48 30.58
N SER A 2 32.91 -16.20 30.25
CA SER A 2 31.64 -15.59 29.81
C SER A 2 31.64 -15.48 28.28
N ILE A 3 30.68 -16.13 27.62
CA ILE A 3 30.51 -16.06 26.18
C ILE A 3 29.75 -14.78 25.85
N VAL A 4 30.44 -13.83 25.23
CA VAL A 4 29.84 -12.61 24.68
C VAL A 4 29.13 -12.97 23.38
N ILE A 5 27.82 -13.16 23.44
CA ILE A 5 27.00 -13.37 22.24
C ILE A 5 26.93 -12.02 21.51
N HIS A 6 27.75 -11.87 20.48
CA HIS A 6 27.57 -10.80 19.49
C HIS A 6 26.22 -11.03 18.81
N LYS A 7 25.20 -10.23 19.19
CA LYS A 7 23.99 -10.10 18.38
C LYS A 7 24.41 -9.53 17.04
N LYS A 8 24.55 -10.40 16.03
CA LYS A 8 24.53 -9.96 14.63
C LYS A 8 23.20 -9.25 14.43
N GLU A 9 23.25 -7.95 14.18
CA GLU A 9 22.09 -7.21 13.71
C GLU A 9 21.73 -7.78 12.34
N CYS A 10 20.77 -8.70 12.32
CA CYS A 10 20.12 -9.11 11.10
C CYS A 10 19.40 -7.88 10.56
N LYS A 11 20.01 -7.23 9.58
CA LYS A 11 19.39 -6.17 8.78
C LYS A 11 18.24 -6.82 8.01
N THR A 12 17.12 -7.00 8.70
CA THR A 12 15.92 -7.63 8.17
C THR A 12 15.41 -6.71 7.08
N LYS A 13 15.48 -7.18 5.84
CA LYS A 13 14.89 -6.48 4.70
C LYS A 13 13.39 -6.47 4.94
N MET A 14 12.86 -5.36 5.46
CA MET A 14 11.42 -5.20 5.68
C MET A 14 10.68 -5.55 4.40
N SER A 15 9.58 -6.29 4.52
CA SER A 15 8.76 -6.58 3.36
C SER A 15 8.19 -5.28 2.81
N PHE A 16 7.77 -5.31 1.55
CA PHE A 16 7.11 -4.18 0.93
C PHE A 16 5.87 -3.75 1.73
N ILE A 17 5.14 -4.72 2.30
CA ILE A 17 3.95 -4.50 3.12
C ILE A 17 4.31 -3.82 4.44
N ASP A 18 5.33 -4.31 5.15
CA ASP A 18 5.79 -3.70 6.41
C ASP A 18 6.20 -2.23 6.20
N ARG A 19 6.82 -1.94 5.06
CA ARG A 19 7.18 -0.56 4.70
C ARG A 19 5.95 0.31 4.46
N LEU A 20 4.95 -0.20 3.75
CA LEU A 20 3.71 0.54 3.46
C LEU A 20 2.85 0.78 4.70
N ASP A 21 2.80 -0.18 5.63
CA ASP A 21 2.10 0.00 6.90
C ASP A 21 2.68 1.17 7.70
N GLY A 22 4.00 1.34 7.65
CA GLY A 22 4.71 2.44 8.29
C GLY A 22 4.51 3.82 7.63
N VAL A 23 3.95 3.92 6.42
CA VAL A 23 3.75 5.21 5.73
C VAL A 23 2.61 5.98 6.40
N PRO A 24 2.86 7.12 7.04
CA PRO A 24 1.79 7.92 7.64
C PRO A 24 0.96 8.57 6.54
N LEU A 25 -0.38 8.46 6.65
CA LEU A 25 -1.26 9.22 5.79
C LEU A 25 -1.25 10.70 6.24
N PRO A 26 -1.24 11.66 5.30
CA PRO A 26 -1.31 13.08 5.63
C PRO A 26 -2.52 13.38 6.50
N LYS A 27 -2.39 14.36 7.41
CA LYS A 27 -3.49 14.76 8.27
C LYS A 27 -4.61 15.36 7.40
N GLY A 28 -5.80 14.74 7.44
CA GLY A 28 -6.92 15.11 6.57
C GLY A 28 -6.94 14.42 5.20
N PHE A 29 -6.10 13.40 4.99
CA PHE A 29 -6.19 12.54 3.82
C PHE A 29 -7.54 11.82 3.80
N ILE A 30 -8.36 12.15 2.80
CA ILE A 30 -9.60 11.46 2.53
C ILE A 30 -9.29 10.45 1.44
N LEU A 31 -9.37 9.16 1.79
CA LEU A 31 -9.26 8.10 0.80
C LEU A 31 -10.33 8.35 -0.28
N PRO A 32 -9.94 8.48 -1.56
CA PRO A 32 -10.93 8.68 -2.60
C PRO A 32 -11.90 7.51 -2.64
N GLN A 33 -13.20 7.79 -2.79
CA GLN A 33 -14.18 6.74 -3.05
C GLN A 33 -14.10 6.36 -4.53
N PHE A 34 -13.86 5.07 -4.80
CA PHE A 34 -13.87 4.50 -6.13
C PHE A 34 -14.40 3.07 -6.09
N THR A 35 -14.85 2.58 -7.24
CA THR A 35 -15.39 1.23 -7.35
C THR A 35 -14.27 0.22 -7.11
N GLN A 36 -14.47 -0.66 -6.13
CA GLN A 36 -13.54 -1.73 -5.87
C GLN A 36 -13.46 -2.70 -7.06
N PHE A 37 -12.26 -3.17 -7.38
CA PHE A 37 -12.04 -4.19 -8.37
C PHE A 37 -12.27 -5.56 -7.76
N ASN A 38 -13.21 -6.32 -8.31
CA ASN A 38 -13.60 -7.65 -7.84
C ASN A 38 -13.02 -8.79 -8.70
N GLY A 39 -11.99 -8.50 -9.50
CA GLY A 39 -11.39 -9.46 -10.45
C GLY A 39 -12.18 -9.64 -11.75
N THR A 40 -13.45 -9.21 -11.79
CA THR A 40 -14.32 -9.30 -12.98
C THR A 40 -14.55 -7.91 -13.56
N GLY A 41 -13.74 -7.53 -14.55
CA GLY A 41 -13.82 -6.22 -15.20
C GLY A 41 -12.54 -5.87 -15.97
N ASP A 42 -12.48 -4.65 -16.49
CA ASP A 42 -11.27 -4.14 -17.15
C ASP A 42 -10.28 -3.59 -16.11
N PRO A 43 -9.14 -4.27 -15.86
CA PRO A 43 -8.16 -3.83 -14.88
C PRO A 43 -7.50 -2.50 -15.26
N ILE A 44 -7.36 -2.22 -16.57
CA ILE A 44 -6.76 -0.97 -17.05
C ILE A 44 -7.70 0.19 -16.72
N LYS A 45 -8.99 0.02 -16.98
CA LYS A 45 -10.01 1.03 -16.64
C LYS A 45 -10.09 1.28 -15.13
N HIS A 46 -9.99 0.24 -14.31
CA HIS A 46 -9.93 0.39 -12.85
C HIS A 46 -8.68 1.18 -12.42
N LEU A 47 -7.50 0.81 -12.93
CA LEU A 47 -6.25 1.49 -12.62
C LEU A 47 -6.29 2.98 -13.03
N GLN A 48 -6.81 3.28 -14.22
CA GLN A 48 -6.99 4.66 -14.69
C GLN A 48 -7.93 5.45 -13.78
N GLY A 49 -9.04 4.85 -13.35
CA GLY A 49 -9.99 5.47 -12.42
C GLY A 49 -9.39 5.74 -11.04
N PHE A 50 -8.57 4.81 -10.55
CA PHE A 50 -7.81 4.98 -9.31
C PHE A 50 -6.80 6.13 -9.44
N LEU A 51 -5.97 6.11 -10.49
CA LEU A 51 -4.94 7.13 -10.74
C LEU A 51 -5.55 8.53 -10.88
N ALA A 52 -6.67 8.66 -11.60
CA ALA A 52 -7.36 9.93 -11.78
C ALA A 52 -7.87 10.55 -10.45
N LYS A 53 -8.16 9.73 -9.44
CA LYS A 53 -8.64 10.19 -8.14
C LYS A 53 -7.50 10.41 -7.14
N ILE A 54 -6.53 9.49 -7.08
CA ILE A 54 -5.46 9.55 -6.08
C ILE A 54 -4.48 10.70 -6.36
N THR A 55 -4.24 11.03 -7.63
CA THR A 55 -3.38 12.16 -8.05
C THR A 55 -3.92 13.53 -7.63
N ILE A 56 -5.23 13.63 -7.35
CA ILE A 56 -5.86 14.83 -6.79
C ILE A 56 -5.56 14.94 -5.28
N THR A 57 -5.47 13.79 -4.60
CA THR A 57 -5.33 13.74 -3.13
C THR A 57 -3.86 13.75 -2.68
N SER A 58 -2.96 13.16 -3.47
CA SER A 58 -1.55 13.04 -3.15
C SER A 58 -0.73 12.93 -4.45
N ASN A 59 0.56 13.23 -4.38
CA ASN A 59 1.53 12.91 -5.44
C ASN A 59 2.61 11.92 -4.97
N ASP A 60 2.39 11.26 -3.84
CA ASP A 60 3.34 10.34 -3.21
C ASP A 60 3.04 8.89 -3.65
N PRO A 61 4.01 8.20 -4.29
CA PRO A 61 3.83 6.83 -4.74
C PRO A 61 3.62 5.82 -3.60
N ASP A 62 4.14 6.06 -2.40
CA ASP A 62 3.92 5.20 -1.25
C ASP A 62 2.48 5.32 -0.74
N ILE A 63 1.90 6.53 -0.81
CA ILE A 63 0.47 6.75 -0.53
C ILE A 63 -0.39 6.07 -1.58
N TYR A 64 0.03 6.05 -2.85
CA TYR A 64 -0.70 5.35 -3.90
C TYR A 64 -0.76 3.86 -3.64
N ALA A 65 0.40 3.26 -3.35
CA ALA A 65 0.48 1.84 -3.06
C ALA A 65 -0.34 1.47 -1.80
N LYS A 66 -0.31 2.31 -0.76
CA LYS A 66 -1.12 2.12 0.45
C LYS A 66 -2.63 2.25 0.18
N ALA A 67 -3.03 3.23 -0.63
CA ALA A 67 -4.43 3.46 -0.97
C ALA A 67 -4.99 2.41 -1.94
N PHE A 68 -4.16 1.87 -2.83
CA PHE A 68 -4.57 0.92 -3.86
C PHE A 68 -5.18 -0.36 -3.27
N SER A 69 -4.65 -0.86 -2.15
CA SER A 69 -5.19 -2.05 -1.48
C SER A 69 -6.65 -1.88 -1.03
N ASN A 70 -7.10 -0.66 -0.72
CA ASN A 70 -8.52 -0.40 -0.39
C ASN A 70 -9.44 -0.49 -1.62
N GLY A 71 -8.84 -0.42 -2.80
CA GLY A 71 -9.47 -0.51 -4.10
C GLY A 71 -9.75 -1.92 -4.59
N LEU A 72 -9.28 -2.92 -3.87
CA LEU A 72 -9.48 -4.32 -4.21
C LEU A 72 -10.62 -4.86 -3.32
N ALA A 73 -11.58 -5.56 -3.91
CA ALA A 73 -12.59 -6.29 -3.15
C ALA A 73 -11.98 -7.60 -2.62
N ASP A 74 -12.56 -8.20 -1.58
CA ASP A 74 -12.07 -9.45 -0.97
C ASP A 74 -11.83 -10.58 -1.99
N ARG A 75 -12.64 -10.65 -3.06
CA ARG A 75 -12.49 -11.63 -4.15
C ARG A 75 -11.30 -11.41 -5.09
N ALA A 76 -10.64 -10.26 -5.04
CA ALA A 76 -9.44 -9.97 -5.82
C ALA A 76 -8.14 -10.25 -5.06
N LEU A 77 -8.23 -10.69 -3.80
CA LEU A 77 -7.11 -11.07 -2.94
C LEU A 77 -6.91 -12.60 -2.84
N ASP A 78 -7.77 -13.39 -3.50
CA ASP A 78 -7.71 -14.86 -3.58
C ASP A 78 -6.80 -15.32 -4.75
#